data_AF-A0A2J6SN59-F1
#
_entry.id   AF-A0A2J6SN59-F1
#
_cell.length_a   1.000
_cell.length_b   1.000
_cell.length_c   1.000
_cell.angle_alpha   90.00
_cell.angle_beta   90.00
_cell.angle_gamma   90.00
#
_symmetry.space_group_name_H-M   'P 1'
#
loop_
_entity.id
_entity.type
_entity.pdbx_description
1 polymer ?
#
loop_
_entity_poly.entity_id
_entity_poly.type
_entity_poly.pdbx_seq_one_letter_code
_entity_poly.pdbx_strand_id
1 'polypeptide(L)'
;SPQAMTSNIEIDSVLWAQEEAEDQRLLAESRRIQQGKHQYSCVKDNETTPWLKHTKWPVLFQERPLDILTASTLQPAARCSDDYYLGRWSGTPFTSPAANEAKLRVLMRGVDQMFVCAEETLRHTNYRLRCWLQTYHQRHFRPIAFDNVQTTRSRIGYISIWKHFICYIFRDGQQMSACGKRSMV
;
A
#
# COMPACT_ATOMS: atom_id res chain seq x y z
N SER A 1 37.64 -35.10 17.78
CA SER A 1 38.75 -34.41 18.46
C SER A 1 38.26 -33.03 18.90
N PRO A 2 38.37 -32.65 20.19
CA PRO A 2 37.77 -31.43 20.75
C PRO A 2 38.29 -30.13 20.12
N GLN A 3 39.54 -30.14 19.64
CA GLN A 3 40.22 -28.96 19.10
C GLN A 3 39.61 -28.44 17.78
N ALA A 4 38.96 -29.30 16.98
CA ALA A 4 38.31 -28.89 15.74
C ALA A 4 36.92 -28.23 15.98
N MET A 5 36.28 -28.51 17.11
CA MET A 5 35.02 -27.87 17.49
C MET A 5 35.27 -26.48 18.08
N THR A 6 36.31 -26.33 18.89
CA THR A 6 36.71 -25.03 19.44
C THR A 6 37.16 -24.06 18.36
N SER A 7 37.89 -24.53 17.34
CA SER A 7 38.31 -23.68 16.20
C SER A 7 37.14 -23.19 15.36
N ASN A 8 36.11 -24.01 15.14
CA ASN A 8 34.92 -23.59 14.37
C ASN A 8 34.07 -22.57 15.13
N ILE A 9 33.93 -22.71 16.46
CA ILE A 9 33.21 -21.74 17.30
C ILE A 9 33.95 -20.39 17.31
N GLU A 10 35.28 -20.40 17.32
CA GLU A 10 36.11 -19.20 17.32
C GLU A 10 36.08 -18.50 15.95
N ILE A 11 36.09 -19.26 14.85
CA ILE A 11 35.90 -18.73 13.49
C ILE A 11 34.50 -18.12 13.33
N ASP A 12 33.45 -18.82 13.79
CA ASP A 12 32.09 -18.29 13.76
C ASP A 12 32.00 -17.00 14.59
N SER A 13 32.59 -16.95 15.79
CA SER A 13 32.61 -15.75 16.63
C SER A 13 33.29 -14.56 15.96
N VAL A 14 34.40 -14.78 15.26
CA VAL A 14 35.12 -13.72 14.52
C VAL A 14 34.31 -13.25 13.32
N LEU A 15 33.66 -14.18 12.60
CA LEU A 15 32.78 -13.87 11.47
C LEU A 15 31.58 -13.02 11.94
N TRP A 16 30.91 -13.43 13.02
CA TRP A 16 29.79 -12.68 13.61
C TRP A 16 30.21 -11.26 14.04
N ALA A 17 31.36 -11.10 14.69
CA ALA A 17 31.86 -9.79 15.11
C ALA A 17 32.18 -8.87 13.90
N GLN A 18 32.72 -9.44 12.83
CA GLN A 18 32.97 -8.71 11.59
C GLN A 18 31.65 -8.28 10.90
N GLU A 19 30.65 -9.17 10.90
CA GLU A 19 29.33 -8.87 10.36
C GLU A 19 28.60 -7.77 11.14
N GLU A 20 28.70 -7.78 12.47
CA GLU A 20 28.13 -6.73 13.33
C GLU A 20 28.80 -5.37 13.10
N ALA A 21 30.14 -5.34 12.95
CA ALA A 21 30.88 -4.11 12.68
C ALA A 21 30.50 -3.48 11.33
N GLU A 22 30.34 -4.30 10.29
CA GLU A 22 29.84 -3.84 8.99
C GLU A 22 28.38 -3.36 9.09
N ASP A 23 27.50 -4.08 9.80
CA ASP A 23 26.11 -3.65 10.01
C ASP A 23 26.04 -2.27 10.70
N GLN A 24 26.88 -2.03 11.70
CA GLN A 24 26.96 -0.72 12.37
C GLN A 24 27.41 0.40 11.41
N ARG A 25 28.37 0.12 10.54
CA ARG A 25 28.85 1.06 9.51
C ARG A 25 27.74 1.41 8.53
N LEU A 26 27.03 0.41 8.00
CA LEU A 26 25.93 0.59 7.06
C LEU A 26 24.77 1.39 7.69
N LEU A 27 24.43 1.10 8.95
CA LEU A 27 23.43 1.87 9.70
C LEU A 27 23.82 3.35 9.85
N ALA A 28 25.09 3.64 10.09
CA ALA A 28 25.60 5.01 10.17
C ALA A 28 25.48 5.74 8.83
N GLU A 29 25.80 5.08 7.72
CA GLU A 29 25.66 5.63 6.37
C GLU A 29 24.17 5.87 6.02
N SER A 30 23.30 4.91 6.32
CA SER A 30 21.84 5.03 6.14
C SER A 30 21.27 6.26 6.84
N ARG A 31 21.68 6.52 8.08
CA ARG A 31 21.24 7.70 8.85
C ARG A 31 21.62 9.01 8.15
N ARG A 32 22.83 9.09 7.59
CA ARG A 32 23.29 10.28 6.84
C ARG A 32 22.45 10.50 5.58
N ILE A 33 22.13 9.42 4.85
CA ILE A 33 21.31 9.49 3.63
C ILE A 33 19.85 9.89 3.97
N GLN A 34 19.27 9.34 5.02
CA GLN A 34 17.90 9.67 5.45
C GLN A 34 17.75 11.14 5.88
N GLN A 35 18.76 11.69 6.58
CA GLN A 35 18.80 13.11 6.94
C GLN A 35 18.78 14.02 5.70
N GLY A 36 19.47 13.64 4.62
CA GLY A 36 19.43 14.37 3.35
C GLY A 36 18.09 14.28 2.60
N LYS A 37 17.37 13.15 2.71
CA LYS A 37 16.07 12.96 2.04
C LYS A 37 14.94 13.81 2.62
N HIS A 38 14.94 14.09 3.93
CA HIS A 38 13.92 14.92 4.57
C HIS A 38 13.92 16.38 4.08
N GLN A 39 14.96 16.82 3.38
CA GLN A 39 15.05 18.16 2.81
C GLN A 39 14.19 18.34 1.54
N TYR A 40 13.82 17.25 0.85
CA TYR A 40 12.90 17.28 -0.29
C TYR A 40 11.48 16.95 0.16
N SER A 41 10.86 17.92 0.83
CA SER A 41 9.41 17.90 1.08
C SER A 41 8.66 17.84 -0.24
N CYS A 42 7.68 16.94 -0.33
CA CYS A 42 6.74 16.85 -1.44
C CYS A 42 6.14 18.23 -1.72
N VAL A 43 6.51 18.81 -2.87
CA VAL A 43 5.95 20.07 -3.36
C VAL A 43 4.44 19.94 -3.40
N LYS A 44 3.76 20.91 -2.78
CA LYS A 44 2.30 21.02 -2.69
C LYS A 44 1.62 20.59 -3.99
N ASP A 45 0.57 19.79 -3.85
CA ASP A 45 -0.36 19.41 -4.90
C ASP A 45 -0.76 20.65 -5.72
N ASN A 46 -0.12 20.83 -6.85
CA ASN A 46 -0.49 21.84 -7.82
C ASN A 46 -1.24 21.11 -8.92
N GLU A 47 -2.46 21.54 -9.24
CA GLU A 47 -3.41 20.91 -10.17
C GLU A 47 -2.91 20.85 -11.64
N THR A 48 -1.63 21.10 -11.87
CA THR A 48 -0.93 21.14 -13.16
C THR A 48 0.26 20.19 -13.20
N THR A 49 0.21 19.06 -12.49
CA THR A 49 1.25 18.03 -12.62
C THR A 49 1.33 17.57 -14.09
N PRO A 50 2.55 17.38 -14.66
CA PRO A 50 2.71 16.87 -16.02
C PRO A 50 1.92 15.58 -16.29
N TRP A 51 1.74 14.76 -15.27
CA TRP A 51 0.92 13.55 -15.32
C TRP A 51 -0.55 13.83 -15.73
N LEU A 52 -1.19 14.86 -15.17
CA LEU A 52 -2.56 15.28 -15.52
C LEU A 52 -2.66 15.73 -16.99
N LYS A 53 -1.63 16.43 -17.50
CA LYS A 53 -1.56 16.85 -18.92
C LYS A 53 -1.45 15.65 -19.87
N HIS A 54 -0.66 14.64 -19.50
CA HIS A 54 -0.48 13.45 -20.34
C HIS A 54 -1.71 12.53 -20.37
N THR A 55 -2.35 12.37 -19.21
CA THR A 55 -3.48 11.44 -19.05
C THR A 55 -4.81 12.03 -19.52
N LYS A 56 -4.91 13.37 -19.65
CA LYS A 56 -6.10 14.07 -20.17
C LYS A 56 -7.40 13.72 -19.42
N TRP A 57 -7.32 13.39 -18.12
CA TRP A 57 -8.51 13.10 -17.28
C TRP A 57 -9.61 14.16 -17.42
N PRO A 58 -9.33 15.48 -17.43
CA PRO A 58 -10.40 16.46 -17.55
C PRO A 58 -11.26 16.29 -18.81
N VAL A 59 -10.65 15.85 -19.92
CA VAL A 59 -11.36 15.60 -21.19
C VAL A 59 -12.10 14.26 -21.13
N LEU A 60 -11.48 13.22 -20.56
CA LEU A 60 -12.08 11.88 -20.48
C LEU A 60 -13.34 11.83 -19.60
N PHE A 61 -13.40 12.67 -18.56
CA PHE A 61 -14.46 12.65 -17.56
C PHE A 61 -15.46 13.82 -17.65
N GLN A 62 -15.36 14.67 -18.67
CA GLN A 62 -16.17 15.90 -18.80
C GLN A 62 -17.69 15.66 -18.77
N GLU A 63 -18.16 14.50 -19.23
CA GLU A 63 -19.57 14.10 -19.27
C GLU A 63 -19.84 12.79 -18.52
N ARG A 64 -18.93 12.39 -17.62
CA ARG A 64 -19.05 11.15 -16.84
C ARG A 64 -19.59 11.45 -15.45
N PRO A 65 -20.32 10.50 -14.83
CA PRO A 65 -20.89 10.68 -13.50
C PRO A 65 -19.77 10.54 -12.47
N LEU A 66 -19.04 11.64 -12.24
CA LEU A 66 -17.98 11.71 -11.23
C LEU A 66 -18.52 11.45 -9.82
N ASP A 67 -19.80 11.75 -9.59
CA ASP A 67 -20.53 11.45 -8.36
C ASP A 67 -20.57 9.93 -8.09
N ILE A 68 -20.91 9.13 -9.11
CA ILE A 68 -20.95 7.66 -8.99
C ILE A 68 -19.54 7.09 -8.77
N LEU A 69 -18.54 7.61 -9.49
CA LEU A 69 -17.15 7.21 -9.29
C LEU A 69 -16.70 7.52 -7.86
N THR A 70 -16.97 8.73 -7.38
CA THR A 70 -16.62 9.13 -6.01
C THR A 70 -17.34 8.25 -5.00
N ALA A 71 -18.65 8.05 -5.13
CA ALA A 71 -19.43 7.20 -4.22
C ALA A 71 -18.93 5.75 -4.23
N SER A 72 -18.58 5.21 -5.39
CA SER A 72 -18.07 3.83 -5.53
C SER A 72 -16.73 3.61 -4.83
N THR A 73 -15.94 4.67 -4.62
CA THR A 73 -14.69 4.58 -3.84
C THR A 73 -14.90 4.65 -2.33
N LEU A 74 -16.05 5.12 -1.84
CA LEU A 74 -16.25 5.35 -0.39
C LEU A 74 -16.32 4.05 0.39
N GLN A 75 -15.69 3.99 1.56
CA GLN A 75 -15.75 2.79 2.40
C GLN A 75 -17.17 2.51 2.91
N PRO A 76 -17.56 1.23 3.08
CA PRO A 76 -18.87 0.87 3.60
C PRO A 76 -19.06 1.42 5.02
N ALA A 77 -20.24 1.97 5.29
CA ALA A 77 -20.60 2.44 6.62
C ALA A 77 -20.57 1.29 7.63
N ALA A 78 -19.96 1.52 8.79
CA ALA A 78 -19.70 0.48 9.79
C ALA A 78 -20.96 -0.17 10.38
N ARG A 79 -22.11 0.52 10.35
CA ARG A 79 -23.35 0.09 11.01
C ARG A 79 -24.58 0.04 10.08
N CYS A 80 -24.42 0.28 8.78
CA CYS A 80 -25.56 0.32 7.85
C CYS A 80 -25.84 -1.07 7.29
N SER A 81 -27.06 -1.60 7.45
CA SER A 81 -27.47 -2.86 6.82
C SER A 81 -28.26 -2.65 5.53
N ASP A 82 -28.35 -1.40 5.06
CA ASP A 82 -29.14 -1.04 3.88
C ASP A 82 -28.29 -1.07 2.61
N ASP A 83 -28.96 -1.10 1.48
CA ASP A 83 -28.35 -0.96 0.18
C ASP A 83 -27.66 0.41 0.07
N TYR A 84 -26.43 0.41 -0.45
CA TYR A 84 -25.66 1.64 -0.58
C TYR A 84 -25.96 2.34 -1.90
N TYR A 85 -26.55 3.54 -1.83
CA TYR A 85 -26.85 4.35 -3.00
C TYR A 85 -25.58 5.02 -3.55
N LEU A 86 -25.23 4.68 -4.79
CA LEU A 86 -24.03 5.17 -5.47
C LEU A 86 -24.32 6.41 -6.32
N GLY A 87 -25.57 6.61 -6.73
CA GLY A 87 -25.98 7.73 -7.57
C GLY A 87 -26.98 7.32 -8.64
N ARG A 88 -27.22 8.21 -9.62
CA ARG A 88 -28.13 7.97 -10.73
C ARG A 88 -27.39 8.16 -12.05
N TRP A 89 -27.41 7.14 -12.90
CA TRP A 89 -26.86 7.23 -14.25
C TRP A 89 -27.95 7.00 -15.29
N SER A 90 -28.09 7.90 -16.26
CA SER A 90 -29.07 7.81 -17.34
C SER A 90 -30.50 7.46 -16.86
N GLY A 91 -30.93 8.05 -15.74
CA GLY A 91 -32.25 7.81 -15.15
C GLY A 91 -32.38 6.57 -14.26
N THR A 92 -31.38 5.68 -14.24
CA THR A 92 -31.40 4.45 -13.43
C THR A 92 -30.64 4.64 -12.12
N PRO A 93 -31.23 4.31 -10.95
CA PRO A 93 -30.51 4.34 -9.69
C PRO A 93 -29.46 3.23 -9.65
N PHE A 94 -28.26 3.59 -9.24
CA PHE A 94 -27.15 2.67 -9.06
C PHE A 94 -27.00 2.40 -7.57
N THR A 95 -27.20 1.15 -7.16
CA THR A 95 -27.13 0.74 -5.76
C THR A 95 -26.25 -0.50 -5.61
N SER A 96 -25.51 -0.57 -4.52
CA SER A 96 -24.77 -1.76 -4.11
C SER A 96 -25.59 -2.51 -3.05
N PRO A 97 -25.90 -3.80 -3.24
CA PRO A 97 -26.70 -4.57 -2.28
C PRO A 97 -26.05 -4.66 -0.91
N ALA A 98 -26.85 -4.63 0.15
CA ALA A 98 -26.40 -4.74 1.54
C ALA A 98 -25.52 -5.97 1.80
N ALA A 99 -25.81 -7.11 1.17
CA ALA A 99 -25.03 -8.33 1.27
C ALA A 99 -23.59 -8.16 0.74
N ASN A 100 -23.41 -7.35 -0.31
CA ASN A 100 -22.11 -7.05 -0.88
C ASN A 100 -21.36 -6.02 -0.02
N GLU A 101 -22.04 -5.01 0.49
CA GLU A 101 -21.46 -4.05 1.45
C GLU A 101 -21.02 -4.73 2.75
N ALA A 102 -21.75 -5.74 3.23
CA ALA A 102 -21.33 -6.56 4.36
C ALA A 102 -20.02 -7.32 4.09
N LYS A 103 -19.86 -7.91 2.89
CA LYS A 103 -18.60 -8.55 2.48
C LYS A 103 -17.46 -7.53 2.39
N LEU A 104 -17.73 -6.36 1.83
CA LEU A 104 -16.75 -5.26 1.76
C LEU A 104 -16.28 -4.85 3.15
N ARG A 105 -17.18 -4.75 4.14
CA ARG A 105 -16.77 -4.45 5.53
C ARG A 105 -15.78 -5.46 6.09
N VAL A 106 -16.03 -6.75 5.88
CA VAL A 106 -15.12 -7.81 6.33
C VAL A 106 -13.78 -7.68 5.62
N LEU A 107 -13.80 -7.43 4.31
CA LEU A 107 -12.59 -7.22 3.51
C LEU A 107 -11.79 -6.00 3.98
N MET A 108 -12.44 -4.87 4.29
CA MET A 108 -11.76 -3.67 4.78
C MET A 108 -11.04 -3.91 6.11
N ARG A 109 -11.64 -4.70 7.02
CA ARG A 109 -10.96 -5.14 8.25
C ARG A 109 -9.78 -6.06 7.95
N GLY A 110 -9.92 -6.95 6.98
CA GLY A 110 -8.82 -7.80 6.51
C GLY A 110 -7.65 -6.99 5.93
N VAL A 111 -7.93 -5.92 5.18
CA VAL A 111 -6.92 -4.99 4.66
C VAL A 111 -6.18 -4.29 5.80
N ASP A 112 -6.89 -3.81 6.82
CA ASP A 112 -6.25 -3.22 8.01
C ASP A 112 -5.31 -4.22 8.69
N GLN A 113 -5.79 -5.45 8.90
CA GLN A 113 -4.99 -6.52 9.50
C GLN A 113 -3.78 -6.89 8.64
N MET A 114 -3.95 -6.97 7.31
CA MET A 114 -2.85 -7.24 6.39
C MET A 114 -1.74 -6.19 6.52
N PHE A 115 -2.08 -4.90 6.59
CA PHE A 115 -1.11 -3.83 6.79
C PHE A 115 -0.43 -3.93 8.16
N VAL A 116 -1.19 -4.21 9.22
CA VAL A 116 -0.61 -4.43 10.57
C VAL A 116 0.37 -5.61 10.56
N CYS A 117 -0.01 -6.75 9.98
CA CYS A 117 0.85 -7.92 9.88
C CYS A 117 2.09 -7.63 9.03
N ALA A 118 1.95 -6.92 7.90
CA ALA A 118 3.05 -6.57 7.04
C ALA A 118 4.05 -5.63 7.73
N GLU A 119 3.54 -4.64 8.47
CA GLU A 119 4.36 -3.72 9.27
C GLU A 119 5.11 -4.45 10.38
N GLU A 120 4.45 -5.37 11.07
CA GLU A 120 5.07 -6.16 12.13
C GLU A 120 6.12 -7.14 11.58
N THR A 121 5.85 -7.74 10.43
CA THR A 121 6.82 -8.57 9.70
C THR A 121 8.03 -7.73 9.31
N LEU A 122 7.81 -6.52 8.78
CA LEU A 122 8.90 -5.63 8.41
C LEU A 122 9.74 -5.22 9.62
N ARG A 123 9.10 -4.94 10.77
CA ARG A 123 9.77 -4.59 12.03
C ARG A 123 10.73 -5.68 12.50
N HIS A 124 10.38 -6.95 12.30
CA HIS A 124 11.22 -8.10 12.66
C HIS A 124 12.18 -8.55 11.56
N THR A 125 12.10 -7.97 10.36
CA THR A 125 12.99 -8.33 9.26
C THR A 125 14.39 -7.74 9.48
N ASN A 126 15.43 -8.55 9.27
CA ASN A 126 16.82 -8.11 9.39
C ASN A 126 17.10 -6.89 8.49
N TYR A 127 17.92 -5.96 8.98
CA TYR A 127 18.31 -4.73 8.28
C TYR A 127 18.82 -4.99 6.85
N ARG A 128 19.70 -5.99 6.66
CA ARG A 128 20.25 -6.35 5.35
C ARG A 128 19.16 -6.75 4.36
N LEU A 129 18.20 -7.57 4.78
CA LEU A 129 17.07 -7.96 3.95
C LEU A 129 16.20 -6.75 3.57
N ARG A 130 15.97 -5.83 4.52
CA ARG A 130 15.25 -4.58 4.24
C ARG A 130 15.99 -3.69 3.25
N CYS A 131 17.32 -3.65 3.30
CA CYS A 131 18.13 -2.95 2.31
C CYS A 131 18.04 -3.59 0.91
N TRP A 132 18.03 -4.92 0.84
CA TRP A 132 17.82 -5.65 -0.40
C TRP A 132 16.45 -5.38 -1.02
N LEU A 133 15.38 -5.31 -0.21
CA LEU A 133 14.03 -4.98 -0.69
C LEU A 133 13.96 -3.61 -1.38
N GLN A 134 14.79 -2.65 -0.96
CA GLN A 134 14.84 -1.32 -1.57
C GLN A 134 15.81 -1.24 -2.76
N THR A 135 16.66 -2.25 -2.94
CA THR A 135 17.71 -2.24 -3.95
C THR A 135 17.16 -2.72 -5.30
N TYR A 136 16.95 -1.79 -6.24
CA TYR A 136 16.51 -2.11 -7.60
C TYR A 136 17.60 -2.76 -8.47
N HIS A 137 18.88 -2.58 -8.13
CA HIS A 137 20.01 -3.09 -8.91
C HIS A 137 20.57 -4.38 -8.32
N GLN A 138 20.57 -5.46 -9.09
CA GLN A 138 21.04 -6.78 -8.65
C GLN A 138 22.50 -6.82 -8.17
N ARG A 139 23.34 -5.86 -8.59
CA ARG A 139 24.80 -5.85 -8.34
C ARG A 139 25.27 -4.80 -7.32
N HIS A 140 24.38 -3.92 -6.86
CA HIS A 140 24.77 -2.80 -6.00
C HIS A 140 23.87 -2.71 -4.78
N PHE A 141 24.37 -3.19 -3.64
CA PHE A 141 23.70 -3.05 -2.36
C PHE A 141 23.54 -1.57 -1.98
N ARG A 142 22.32 -1.17 -1.62
CA ARG A 142 22.05 0.16 -1.06
C ARG A 142 21.81 0.07 0.44
N PRO A 143 22.59 0.76 1.29
CA PRO A 143 22.38 0.77 2.75
C PRO A 143 21.25 1.72 3.12
N ILE A 144 20.09 1.56 2.49
CA ILE A 144 18.86 2.27 2.83
C ILE A 144 17.86 1.16 3.08
N ALA A 145 17.47 0.99 4.34
CA ALA A 145 16.48 -0.01 4.68
C ALA A 145 15.11 0.43 4.17
N PHE A 146 14.41 -0.51 3.52
CA PHE A 146 12.98 -0.39 3.34
C PHE A 146 12.33 -0.27 4.72
N ASP A 147 11.61 0.83 4.93
CA ASP A 147 11.03 1.17 6.22
C ASP A 147 9.58 1.60 6.03
N ASN A 148 8.81 1.51 7.10
CA ASN A 148 7.41 1.90 7.09
C ASN A 148 7.26 3.40 6.81
N VAL A 149 6.06 3.78 6.35
CA VAL A 149 5.72 5.18 6.13
C VAL A 149 5.92 5.97 7.44
N GLN A 150 6.85 6.92 7.41
CA GLN A 150 7.39 7.60 8.60
C GLN A 150 6.35 8.40 9.40
N THR A 151 5.24 8.81 8.79
CA THR A 151 4.18 9.57 9.48
C THR A 151 2.87 8.80 9.53
N THR A 152 2.21 8.85 10.68
CA THR A 152 0.87 8.27 10.89
C THR A 152 -0.14 8.83 9.89
N ARG A 153 -0.04 10.11 9.53
CA ARG A 153 -0.93 10.74 8.53
C ARG A 153 -0.74 10.16 7.14
N SER A 154 0.50 10.03 6.66
CA SER A 154 0.79 9.44 5.36
C SER A 154 0.41 7.95 5.32
N ARG A 155 0.62 7.22 6.43
CA ARG A 155 0.18 5.83 6.59
C ARG A 155 -1.34 5.70 6.44
N ILE A 156 -2.11 6.47 7.21
CA ILE A 156 -3.58 6.48 7.14
C ILE A 156 -4.03 6.85 5.73
N GLY A 157 -3.40 7.85 5.10
CA GLY A 157 -3.70 8.24 3.72
C GLY A 157 -3.46 7.12 2.72
N TYR A 158 -2.32 6.44 2.80
CA TYR A 158 -1.97 5.33 1.92
C TYR A 158 -2.94 4.14 2.06
N ILE A 159 -3.24 3.73 3.30
CA ILE A 159 -4.21 2.66 3.55
C ILE A 159 -5.60 3.06 3.04
N SER A 160 -6.00 4.33 3.23
CA SER A 160 -7.27 4.85 2.74
C SER A 160 -7.37 4.76 1.21
N ILE A 161 -6.32 5.13 0.47
CA ILE A 161 -6.26 5.00 -0.99
C ILE A 161 -6.43 3.54 -1.43
N TRP A 162 -5.75 2.60 -0.77
CA TRP A 162 -5.92 1.17 -1.05
C TRP A 162 -7.34 0.69 -0.80
N LYS A 163 -7.94 1.10 0.31
CA LYS A 163 -9.33 0.76 0.61
C LYS A 163 -10.30 1.33 -0.40
N HIS A 164 -10.11 2.57 -0.82
CA HIS A 164 -10.91 3.21 -1.86
C HIS A 164 -10.81 2.47 -3.19
N PHE A 165 -9.59 2.09 -3.58
CA PHE A 165 -9.34 1.32 -4.80
C PHE A 165 -10.02 -0.05 -4.77
N ILE A 166 -9.92 -0.77 -3.65
CA ILE A 166 -10.58 -2.07 -3.47
C ILE A 166 -12.11 -1.90 -3.51
N CYS A 167 -12.68 -0.91 -2.81
CA CYS A 167 -14.11 -0.65 -2.84
C CYS A 167 -14.61 -0.39 -4.27
N TYR A 168 -13.86 0.41 -5.04
CA TYR A 168 -14.15 0.69 -6.43
C TYR A 168 -14.21 -0.58 -7.29
N ILE A 169 -13.14 -1.39 -7.27
CA ILE A 169 -13.05 -2.63 -8.09
C ILE A 169 -14.19 -3.59 -7.75
N PHE A 170 -14.44 -3.81 -6.45
CA PHE A 170 -15.45 -4.77 -6.06
C PHE A 170 -16.85 -4.30 -6.44
N ARG A 171 -17.18 -3.01 -6.25
CA ARG A 171 -18.50 -2.49 -6.64
C ARG A 171 -18.70 -2.52 -8.16
N ASP A 172 -17.68 -2.13 -8.93
CA ASP A 172 -17.71 -2.17 -10.39
C ASP A 172 -17.86 -3.62 -10.94
N GLY A 173 -17.07 -4.56 -10.40
CA GLY A 173 -17.14 -5.97 -10.78
C GLY A 173 -18.48 -6.65 -10.41
N GLN A 174 -19.10 -6.27 -9.29
CA GLN A 174 -20.45 -6.73 -8.94
C GLN A 174 -21.50 -6.18 -9.91
N GLN A 175 -21.32 -4.94 -10.39
CA GLN A 175 -22.27 -4.35 -11.31
C GLN A 175 -22.24 -4.97 -12.70
N MET A 176 -21.05 -5.28 -13.22
CA MET A 176 -20.91 -6.01 -14.49
C MET A 176 -21.56 -7.40 -14.41
N SER A 177 -21.39 -8.09 -13.27
CA SER A 177 -21.99 -9.40 -13.03
C SER A 177 -23.53 -9.35 -12.91
N ALA A 178 -24.09 -8.25 -12.39
CA ALA A 178 -25.53 -8.05 -12.29
C ALA A 178 -26.16 -7.65 -13.65
N CYS A 179 -25.46 -6.86 -14.46
CA CYS A 179 -25.89 -6.47 -15.80
C CYS A 179 -25.91 -7.67 -16.77
N GLY A 180 -24.89 -8.54 -16.72
CA GLY A 180 -24.82 -9.75 -17.53
C GLY A 180 -25.94 -10.77 -17.26
N LYS A 181 -26.50 -10.77 -16.04
CA LYS A 181 -27.65 -11.63 -15.69
C LYS A 181 -29.00 -11.07 -16.14
N ARG A 182 -29.09 -9.75 -16.39
CA ARG A 182 -30.33 -9.06 -16.77
C ARG A 182 -30.59 -9.08 -18.28
N SER A 183 -29.64 -9.57 -19.08
CA SER A 183 -29.76 -9.73 -20.55
C SER A 183 -30.19 -11.14 -21.00
N MET A 184 -30.51 -12.05 -20.06
CA MET A 184 -30.99 -13.42 -20.35
C MET A 184 -32.39 -13.70 -19.79
N VAL A 185 -33.22 -12.67 -19.64
CA VAL A 185 -34.66 -12.81 -19.36
C VAL A 185 -35.43 -11.92 -20.34
#